data_AF-A0A7C2J313-F1
#
_entry.id   AF-A0A7C2J313-F1
#
_cell.length_a   1.000
_cell.length_b   1.000
_cell.length_c   1.000
_cell.angle_alpha   90.00
_cell.angle_beta   90.00
_cell.angle_gamma   90.00
#
_symmetry.space_group_name_H-M   'P 1'
#
loop_
_entity.id
_entity.type
_entity.pdbx_description
1 polymer ?
#
loop_
_entity_poly.entity_id
_entity_poly.type
_entity_poly.pdbx_seq_one_letter_code
_entity_poly.pdbx_strand_id
1 'polypeptide(L)'
;MEERRRKRRDRRDERVQGQSFMDVTRQAFVRHLALDKWREIEDMRETLGLDWTRAAEEACQFLSRGLYASLWVRQWQSDVLPAAPAGDPGKVFAAIERAVASALRAEEEERRSRGDRPLDEDPEYKAFVDQGVEKLLRQQAGELESFA
;
A
#
# COMPACT_ATOMS: atom_id res chain seq x y z
N MET A 1 -10.22 27.15 43.58
CA MET A 1 -10.20 25.67 43.46
C MET A 1 -10.69 25.18 42.08
N GLU A 2 -10.64 26.03 41.04
CA GLU A 2 -11.23 25.77 39.71
C GLU A 2 -10.17 25.59 38.60
N GLU A 3 -8.97 26.16 38.78
CA GLU A 3 -7.86 26.01 37.83
C GLU A 3 -7.29 24.59 37.74
N ARG A 4 -7.34 23.82 38.84
CA ARG A 4 -6.85 22.43 38.86
C ARG A 4 -7.76 21.46 38.11
N ARG A 5 -9.03 21.85 37.84
CA ARG A 5 -9.97 21.04 37.07
C ARG A 5 -9.83 21.26 35.56
N ARG A 6 -9.48 22.48 35.10
CA ARG A 6 -9.20 22.73 33.67
C ARG A 6 -7.93 22.01 33.20
N LYS A 7 -6.86 22.05 34.00
CA LYS A 7 -5.57 21.40 33.66
C LYS A 7 -5.61 19.86 33.60
N ARG A 8 -6.63 19.21 34.17
CA ARG A 8 -6.84 17.76 34.08
C ARG A 8 -7.67 17.34 32.86
N ARG A 9 -8.41 18.26 32.24
CA ARG A 9 -9.17 17.97 31.01
C ARG A 9 -8.27 18.05 29.78
N ASP A 10 -7.34 19.01 29.73
CA ASP A 10 -6.39 19.14 28.61
C ASP A 10 -5.37 18.00 28.51
N ARG A 11 -5.07 17.31 29.62
CA ARG A 11 -4.15 16.14 29.61
C ARG A 11 -4.80 14.84 29.15
N ARG A 12 -6.11 14.82 28.91
CA ARG A 12 -6.82 13.63 28.39
C ARG A 12 -7.04 13.70 26.87
N ASP A 13 -6.65 14.82 26.25
CA ASP A 13 -6.58 15.02 24.80
C ASP A 13 -5.17 14.82 24.22
N GLU A 14 -4.23 14.31 25.03
CA GLU A 14 -3.19 13.41 24.50
C GLU A 14 -3.88 12.07 24.15
N ARG A 15 -4.80 12.14 23.18
CA ARG A 15 -5.23 10.97 22.42
C ARG A 15 -3.95 10.32 21.96
N VAL A 16 -3.72 9.09 22.42
CA VAL A 16 -2.87 8.12 21.74
C VAL A 16 -3.05 8.38 20.25
N GLN A 17 -2.01 8.90 19.60
CA GLN A 17 -2.01 9.16 18.16
C GLN A 17 -1.92 7.80 17.48
N GLY A 18 -2.96 6.98 17.68
CA GLY A 18 -3.16 5.75 16.97
C GLY A 18 -3.31 6.10 15.51
N GLN A 19 -2.73 5.26 14.64
CA GLN A 19 -2.92 5.38 13.20
C GLN A 19 -4.43 5.47 12.92
N SER A 20 -4.83 6.45 12.11
CA SER A 20 -6.23 6.53 11.70
C SER A 20 -6.57 5.28 10.87
N PHE A 21 -7.86 4.96 10.77
CA PHE A 21 -8.32 3.86 9.91
C PHE A 21 -7.74 4.00 8.49
N MET A 22 -7.72 5.22 7.95
CA MET A 22 -7.17 5.50 6.62
C MET A 22 -5.67 5.23 6.54
N ASP A 23 -4.90 5.54 7.60
CA ASP A 23 -3.46 5.26 7.63
C ASP A 23 -3.16 3.75 7.59
N VAL A 24 -3.94 2.97 8.35
CA VAL A 24 -3.82 1.49 8.37
C VAL A 24 -4.23 0.90 7.03
N THR A 25 -5.37 1.33 6.49
CA THR A 25 -5.89 0.87 5.20
C THR A 25 -4.92 1.18 4.07
N ARG A 26 -4.27 2.35 4.11
CA ARG A 26 -3.24 2.72 3.15
C ARG A 26 -1.99 1.84 3.23
N GLN A 27 -1.54 1.49 4.43
CA GLN A 27 -0.44 0.54 4.60
C GLN A 27 -0.81 -0.85 4.09
N ALA A 28 -2.03 -1.30 4.35
CA ALA A 28 -2.54 -2.57 3.82
C ALA A 28 -2.63 -2.55 2.28
N PHE A 29 -3.01 -1.42 1.69
CA PHE A 29 -3.05 -1.25 0.24
C PHE A 29 -1.64 -1.30 -0.38
N VAL A 30 -0.66 -0.63 0.23
CA VAL A 30 0.76 -0.75 -0.17
C VAL A 30 1.18 -2.22 -0.18
N ARG A 31 0.87 -2.95 0.90
CA ARG A 31 1.21 -4.36 1.02
C ARG A 31 0.53 -5.21 -0.05
N HIS A 32 -0.74 -4.94 -0.34
CA HIS A 32 -1.50 -5.63 -1.38
C HIS A 32 -0.85 -5.46 -2.76
N LEU A 33 -0.58 -4.23 -3.16
CA LEU A 33 0.07 -3.94 -4.44
C LEU A 33 1.48 -4.52 -4.54
N ALA A 34 2.23 -4.50 -3.44
CA ALA A 34 3.56 -5.10 -3.38
C ALA A 34 3.49 -6.62 -3.56
N LEU A 35 2.49 -7.30 -2.98
CA LEU A 35 2.27 -8.73 -3.17
C LEU A 35 1.86 -9.07 -4.61
N ASP A 36 1.05 -8.22 -5.26
CA ASP A 36 0.69 -8.44 -6.66
C ASP A 36 1.91 -8.34 -7.58
N LYS A 37 2.76 -7.32 -7.36
CA LYS A 37 4.03 -7.20 -8.08
C LYS A 37 5.03 -8.29 -7.77
N TRP A 38 5.06 -8.77 -6.53
CA TRP A 38 5.86 -9.92 -6.15
C TRP A 38 5.45 -11.17 -6.92
N ARG A 39 4.14 -11.46 -6.98
CA ARG A 39 3.59 -12.59 -7.74
C ARG A 39 3.90 -12.47 -9.22
N GLU A 40 3.78 -11.28 -9.81
CA GLU A 40 4.13 -11.04 -11.21
C GLU A 40 5.59 -11.43 -11.49
N ILE A 41 6.53 -11.06 -10.60
CA ILE A 41 7.94 -11.46 -10.72
C ILE A 41 8.10 -12.97 -10.55
N GLU A 42 7.51 -13.57 -9.53
CA GLU A 42 7.61 -15.03 -9.31
C GLU A 42 7.06 -15.81 -10.51
N ASP A 43 5.89 -15.42 -11.02
CA ASP A 43 5.28 -16.04 -12.19
C ASP A 43 6.21 -15.98 -13.41
N MET A 44 6.83 -14.83 -13.68
CA MET A 44 7.80 -14.71 -14.78
C MET A 44 9.04 -15.59 -14.58
N ARG A 45 9.51 -15.73 -13.34
CA ARG A 45 10.67 -16.58 -13.04
C ARG A 45 10.33 -18.07 -13.19
N GLU A 46 9.15 -18.48 -12.72
CA GLU A 46 8.71 -19.87 -12.77
C GLU A 46 8.30 -20.30 -14.18
N THR A 47 7.59 -19.44 -14.92
CA THR A 47 7.00 -19.80 -16.22
C THR A 47 7.93 -19.53 -17.40
N LEU A 48 8.71 -18.43 -17.36
CA LEU A 48 9.59 -18.01 -18.45
C LEU A 48 11.07 -18.28 -18.15
N GLY A 49 11.41 -18.75 -16.94
CA GLY A 49 12.79 -19.02 -16.54
C GLY A 49 13.65 -17.75 -16.42
N LEU A 50 13.04 -16.58 -16.25
CA LEU A 50 13.78 -15.34 -16.08
C LEU A 50 14.56 -15.34 -14.76
N ASP A 51 15.72 -14.68 -14.77
CA ASP A 51 16.39 -14.34 -13.52
C ASP A 51 15.66 -13.19 -12.80
N TRP A 52 16.06 -12.92 -11.55
CA TRP A 52 15.45 -11.86 -10.74
C TRP A 52 15.51 -10.48 -11.40
N THR A 53 16.63 -10.17 -12.05
CA THR A 53 16.85 -8.86 -12.67
C THR A 53 15.91 -8.67 -13.85
N ARG A 54 15.86 -9.65 -14.77
CA ARG A 54 14.99 -9.62 -15.94
C ARG A 54 13.52 -9.61 -15.55
N ALA A 55 13.11 -10.44 -14.60
CA ALA A 55 11.74 -10.42 -14.12
C ALA A 55 11.36 -9.07 -13.48
N ALA A 56 12.28 -8.46 -12.72
CA ALA A 56 12.06 -7.13 -12.16
C ALA A 56 12.03 -6.01 -13.22
N GLU A 57 12.84 -6.11 -14.28
CA GLU A 57 12.80 -5.18 -15.42
C GLU A 57 11.45 -5.26 -16.15
N GLU A 58 10.97 -6.47 -16.44
CA GLU A 58 9.69 -6.68 -17.12
C GLU A 58 8.49 -6.23 -16.26
N ALA A 59 8.55 -6.45 -14.94
CA ALA A 59 7.50 -6.01 -14.01
C ALA A 59 7.40 -4.49 -13.85
N CYS A 60 8.33 -3.71 -14.41
CA CYS A 60 8.45 -2.26 -14.22
C CYS A 60 7.46 -1.41 -15.05
N GLN A 61 6.55 -2.00 -15.83
CA GLN A 61 5.77 -1.24 -16.83
C GLN A 61 4.63 -0.37 -16.27
N PHE A 62 3.99 -0.78 -15.16
CA PHE A 62 2.91 -0.05 -14.46
C PHE A 62 1.81 0.57 -15.35
N LEU A 63 1.40 -0.12 -16.43
CA LEU A 63 0.46 0.43 -17.41
C LEU A 63 -0.91 0.84 -16.81
N SER A 64 -1.36 0.13 -15.77
CA SER A 64 -2.61 0.44 -15.06
C SER A 64 -2.60 1.79 -14.33
N ARG A 65 -1.42 2.38 -14.08
CA ARG A 65 -1.27 3.69 -13.40
C ARG A 65 -1.46 4.88 -14.35
N GLY A 66 -1.64 4.64 -15.64
CA GLY A 66 -1.96 5.68 -16.62
C GLY A 66 -0.96 6.84 -16.59
N LEU A 67 -1.47 8.06 -16.38
CA LEU A 67 -0.65 9.29 -16.39
C LEU A 67 0.43 9.33 -15.30
N TYR A 68 0.30 8.54 -14.24
CA TYR A 68 1.25 8.50 -13.13
C TYR A 68 2.28 7.37 -13.27
N ALA A 69 2.17 6.52 -14.30
CA ALA A 69 3.04 5.35 -14.46
C ALA A 69 4.54 5.69 -14.41
N SER A 70 4.94 6.85 -14.93
CA SER A 70 6.33 7.30 -14.89
C SER A 70 6.88 7.50 -13.47
N LEU A 71 6.03 7.90 -12.51
CA LEU A 71 6.41 8.02 -11.10
C LEU A 71 6.69 6.64 -10.51
N TRP A 72 5.87 5.65 -10.84
CA TRP A 72 6.02 4.27 -10.38
C TRP A 72 7.26 3.60 -10.95
N VAL A 73 7.45 3.72 -12.28
CA VAL A 73 8.66 3.26 -12.99
C VAL A 73 9.91 3.83 -12.32
N ARG A 74 9.93 5.13 -12.03
CA ARG A 74 11.08 5.79 -11.41
C ARG A 74 11.40 5.21 -10.03
N GLN A 75 10.39 5.02 -9.18
CA GLN A 75 10.63 4.46 -7.84
C GLN A 75 11.06 3.00 -7.91
N TRP A 76 10.48 2.23 -8.83
CA TRP A 76 10.87 0.84 -9.06
C TRP A 76 12.34 0.72 -9.52
N GLN A 77 12.75 1.55 -10.47
CA GLN A 77 14.14 1.61 -10.93
C GLN A 77 15.12 2.01 -9.82
N SER A 78 14.69 2.90 -8.91
CA SER A 78 15.51 3.33 -7.77
C SER A 78 15.66 2.25 -6.71
N ASP A 79 14.58 1.54 -6.39
CA ASP A 79 14.54 0.69 -5.20
C ASP A 79 14.67 -0.80 -5.51
N VAL A 80 13.97 -1.28 -6.55
CA VAL A 80 13.83 -2.73 -6.84
C VAL A 80 14.96 -3.23 -7.73
N LEU A 81 15.26 -2.53 -8.83
CA LEU A 81 16.30 -2.99 -9.77
C LEU A 81 17.68 -3.13 -9.12
N PRO A 82 18.12 -2.27 -8.18
CA PRO A 82 19.39 -2.48 -7.49
C PRO A 82 19.36 -3.66 -6.49
N ALA A 83 18.19 -4.04 -5.99
CA ALA A 83 18.02 -5.15 -5.07
C ALA A 83 17.90 -6.51 -5.79
N ALA A 84 17.39 -6.52 -7.03
CA ALA A 84 17.13 -7.74 -7.80
C ALA A 84 18.36 -8.65 -8.02
N PRO A 85 19.57 -8.13 -8.35
CA PRO A 85 20.75 -8.98 -8.57
C PRO A 85 21.21 -9.78 -7.34
N ALA A 86 20.85 -9.33 -6.12
CA ALA A 86 21.20 -10.06 -4.90
C ALA A 86 20.48 -11.42 -4.82
N GLY A 87 19.37 -11.58 -5.53
CA GLY A 87 18.58 -12.81 -5.60
C GLY A 87 17.97 -13.27 -4.27
N ASP A 88 18.01 -12.43 -3.24
CA ASP A 88 17.44 -12.66 -1.92
C ASP A 88 15.95 -12.28 -1.92
N PRO A 89 15.03 -13.25 -1.79
CA PRO A 89 13.60 -12.98 -1.88
C PRO A 89 13.11 -11.93 -0.89
N GLY A 90 13.61 -11.97 0.35
CA GLY A 90 13.20 -11.05 1.40
C GLY A 90 13.65 -9.61 1.10
N LYS A 91 14.87 -9.44 0.58
CA LYS A 91 15.38 -8.12 0.19
C LYS A 91 14.67 -7.55 -1.03
N VAL A 92 14.40 -8.37 -2.04
CA VAL A 92 13.66 -7.95 -3.24
C VAL A 92 12.24 -7.54 -2.86
N PHE A 93 11.57 -8.36 -2.05
CA PHE A 93 10.22 -8.04 -1.60
C PHE A 93 10.17 -6.77 -0.74
N ALA A 94 11.11 -6.59 0.20
CA ALA A 94 11.21 -5.36 0.99
C ALA A 94 11.51 -4.13 0.11
N ALA A 95 12.24 -4.29 -1.00
CA ALA A 95 12.45 -3.23 -1.97
C ALA A 95 11.18 -2.89 -2.75
N ILE A 96 10.39 -3.89 -3.14
CA ILE A 96 9.09 -3.71 -3.80
C ILE A 96 8.14 -2.94 -2.89
N GLU A 97 8.02 -3.31 -1.61
CA GLU A 97 7.18 -2.59 -0.65
C GLU A 97 7.58 -1.11 -0.53
N ARG A 98 8.89 -0.82 -0.46
CA ARG A 98 9.38 0.56 -0.43
C ARG A 98 9.07 1.32 -1.72
N ALA A 99 9.31 0.71 -2.88
CA ALA A 99 9.06 1.33 -4.18
C ALA A 99 7.58 1.69 -4.33
N VAL A 100 6.68 0.76 -3.98
CA VAL A 100 5.23 0.96 -4.02
C VAL A 100 4.79 2.06 -3.05
N ALA A 101 5.29 2.05 -1.81
CA ALA A 101 4.98 3.09 -0.83
C ALA A 101 5.42 4.49 -1.31
N SER A 102 6.62 4.59 -1.87
CA SER A 102 7.17 5.82 -2.41
C SER A 102 6.40 6.29 -3.66
N ALA A 103 6.02 5.36 -4.53
CA ALA A 103 5.26 5.66 -5.74
C ALA A 103 3.86 6.18 -5.42
N LEU A 104 3.14 5.54 -4.49
CA LEU A 104 1.82 5.99 -4.03
C LEU A 104 1.88 7.40 -3.43
N ARG A 105 2.90 7.70 -2.62
CA ARG A 105 3.09 9.05 -2.08
C ARG A 105 3.35 10.08 -3.17
N ALA A 106 4.20 9.73 -4.14
CA ALA A 106 4.51 10.61 -5.27
C ALA A 106 3.29 10.86 -6.15
N GLU A 107 2.50 9.82 -6.44
CA GLU A 107 1.25 9.93 -7.19
C GLU A 107 0.22 10.79 -6.44
N GLU A 108 0.08 10.63 -5.13
CA GLU A 108 -0.84 11.44 -4.33
C GLU A 108 -0.45 12.94 -4.32
N GLU A 109 0.85 13.24 -4.23
CA GLU A 109 1.36 14.61 -4.35
C GLU A 109 1.07 15.19 -5.74
N GLU A 110 1.30 14.40 -6.80
CA GLU A 110 1.07 14.83 -8.19
C GLU A 110 -0.43 15.02 -8.49
N ARG A 111 -1.29 14.13 -7.99
CA ARG A 111 -2.75 14.29 -8.08
C ARG A 111 -3.18 15.59 -7.41
N ARG A 112 -2.64 15.87 -6.21
CA ARG A 112 -2.94 17.11 -5.48
C ARG A 112 -2.47 18.35 -6.24
N SER A 113 -1.28 18.32 -6.83
CA SER A 113 -0.71 19.46 -7.57
C SER A 113 -1.50 19.77 -8.84
N ARG A 114 -2.03 18.74 -9.51
CA ARG A 114 -2.83 18.86 -10.74
C ARG A 114 -4.31 19.17 -10.49
N GLY A 115 -4.79 19.00 -9.25
CA GLY A 115 -6.21 19.05 -8.95
C GLY A 115 -6.98 17.82 -9.44
N ASP A 116 -6.28 16.70 -9.63
CA ASP A 116 -6.88 15.43 -10.02
C ASP A 116 -7.61 14.80 -8.81
N ARG A 117 -8.42 13.78 -9.11
CA ARG A 117 -9.17 13.03 -8.12
C ARG A 117 -8.22 12.38 -7.08
N PRO A 118 -8.50 12.48 -5.76
CA PRO A 118 -7.68 11.86 -4.72
C PRO A 118 -7.55 10.35 -4.89
N LEU A 119 -6.48 9.78 -4.33
CA LEU A 119 -6.24 8.33 -4.38
C LEU A 119 -7.34 7.54 -3.64
N ASP A 120 -7.88 8.06 -2.53
CA ASP A 120 -8.96 7.40 -1.77
C ASP A 120 -10.24 7.21 -2.60
N GLU A 121 -10.34 7.96 -3.69
CA GLU A 121 -11.43 7.91 -4.63
C GLU A 121 -11.13 7.05 -5.86
N ASP A 122 -9.89 6.58 -6.02
CA ASP A 122 -9.44 5.70 -7.09
C ASP A 122 -10.22 4.37 -7.10
N PRO A 123 -10.71 3.88 -8.26
CA PRO A 123 -11.49 2.65 -8.31
C PRO A 123 -10.78 1.44 -7.72
N GLU A 124 -9.47 1.30 -7.92
CA GLU A 124 -8.69 0.18 -7.38
C GLU A 124 -8.60 0.25 -5.85
N TYR A 125 -8.30 1.44 -5.32
CA TYR A 125 -8.26 1.67 -3.88
C TYR A 125 -9.61 1.40 -3.23
N LYS A 126 -10.70 1.94 -3.79
CA LYS A 126 -12.06 1.72 -3.27
C LYS A 126 -12.43 0.25 -3.29
N ALA A 127 -12.18 -0.47 -4.38
CA ALA A 127 -12.45 -1.89 -4.46
C ALA A 127 -11.69 -2.68 -3.40
N PHE A 128 -10.43 -2.34 -3.14
CA PHE A 128 -9.64 -2.93 -2.06
C PHE A 128 -10.26 -2.68 -0.67
N VAL A 129 -10.65 -1.43 -0.38
CA VAL A 129 -11.28 -1.09 0.91
C VAL A 129 -12.63 -1.81 1.06
N ASP A 130 -13.47 -1.78 0.04
CA ASP A 130 -14.80 -2.38 0.05
C ASP A 130 -14.72 -3.89 0.30
N GLN A 131 -13.78 -4.60 -0.35
CA GLN A 131 -13.54 -6.02 -0.11
C GLN A 131 -13.08 -6.31 1.34
N GLY A 132 -12.19 -5.47 1.88
CA GLY A 132 -11.72 -5.59 3.25
C GLY A 132 -12.85 -5.39 4.26
N VAL A 133 -13.66 -4.35 4.08
CA VAL A 133 -14.82 -4.03 4.92
C VAL A 133 -15.88 -5.12 4.82
N GLU A 134 -16.21 -5.58 3.62
CA GLU A 134 -17.19 -6.65 3.41
C GLU A 134 -16.77 -7.93 4.13
N LYS A 135 -15.49 -8.31 4.05
CA LYS A 135 -14.97 -9.50 4.76
C LYS A 135 -15.11 -9.36 6.27
N LEU A 136 -14.81 -8.18 6.83
CA LEU A 136 -14.96 -7.91 8.27
C LEU A 136 -16.43 -7.99 8.71
N LEU A 137 -17.34 -7.40 7.95
CA LEU A 137 -18.78 -7.44 8.24
C LEU A 137 -19.33 -8.88 8.20
N ARG A 138 -18.90 -9.69 7.22
CA ARG A 138 -19.28 -11.11 7.13
C ARG A 138 -18.74 -11.92 8.32
N GLN A 139 -17.50 -11.66 8.74
CA GLN A 139 -16.93 -12.32 9.91
C GLN A 139 -17.70 -11.99 11.18
N GLN A 140 -18.05 -10.71 11.38
CA GLN A 140 -18.86 -10.28 12.52
C GLN A 140 -20.27 -10.89 12.50
N ALA A 141 -20.90 -10.99 11.33
CA ALA A 141 -22.20 -11.64 11.17
C ALA A 141 -22.15 -13.16 11.45
N GLY A 142 -21.12 -13.85 10.95
CA GLY A 142 -20.93 -15.29 11.20
C GLY A 142 -20.59 -15.62 12.65
N GLU A 143 -19.85 -14.72 13.34
CA GLU A 143 -19.67 -14.82 14.79
C GLU A 143 -21.01 -14.71 15.52
N LEU A 144 -21.87 -13.77 15.16
CA LEU A 144 -23.19 -13.59 15.77
C LEU A 144 -24.14 -14.78 15.55
N GLU A 145 -24.12 -15.43 14.38
CA GLU A 145 -24.91 -16.63 14.11
C GLU A 145 -24.42 -17.87 14.87
N SER A 146 -23.16 -17.92 15.30
CA SER A 146 -22.62 -19.05 16.07
C SER A 146 -22.99 -19.05 17.55
N PHE A 147 -23.64 -17.98 18.04
CA PHE A 147 -24.11 -17.82 19.41
C PHE A 147 -25.65 -17.80 19.56
N ALA A 148 -26.40 -18.03 18.47
CA ALA A 148 -27.86 -18.10 18.45
C ALA A 148 -28.36 -19.56 18.35
#